data_AF-A0A9J8AJH1-F1
#
_entry.id   AF-A0A9J8AJH1-F1
#
_cell.length_a   1.000
_cell.length_b   1.000
_cell.length_c   1.000
_cell.angle_alpha   90.00
_cell.angle_beta   90.00
_cell.angle_gamma   90.00
#
_symmetry.space_group_name_H-M   'P 1'
#
loop_
_entity.id
_entity.type
_entity.pdbx_description
1 polymer ?
#
loop_
_entity_poly.entity_id
_entity_poly.type
_entity_poly.pdbx_seq_one_letter_code
_entity_poly.pdbx_strand_id
1 'polypeptide(L)'
;MGKKGDLSDCERMVVGSRRAGLSILKTADLLGFSHITISKVYREWSEKEKISSERQLCGIKCLVDIRGQRRMDRLVRDDRKATVTQITTRYNQVQTPWTRFRQHENTTT
;
A
#
# COMPACT_ATOMS: atom_id res chain seq x y z
N MET A 1 17.42 0.03 17.82
CA MET A 1 16.95 -1.34 18.10
C MET A 1 15.65 -1.27 18.89
N GLY A 2 14.50 -1.18 18.20
CA GLY A 2 13.20 -1.29 18.86
C GLY A 2 12.90 -2.76 19.07
N LYS A 3 12.91 -3.24 20.31
CA LYS A 3 12.34 -4.55 20.63
C LYS A 3 10.91 -4.54 20.09
N LYS A 4 10.59 -5.42 19.14
CA LYS A 4 9.20 -5.73 18.79
C LYS A 4 8.63 -6.33 20.07
N GLY A 5 8.03 -5.47 20.90
CA GLY A 5 7.41 -5.90 22.13
C GLY A 5 6.23 -6.74 21.74
N ASP A 6 6.31 -8.05 22.01
CA ASP A 6 5.14 -8.89 21.96
C ASP A 6 4.07 -8.27 22.86
N LEU A 7 2.83 -8.26 22.38
CA LEU A 7 1.69 -7.77 23.16
C LEU A 7 1.61 -8.58 24.47
N SER A 8 1.38 -7.89 25.57
CA SER A 8 1.00 -8.53 26.84
C SER A 8 -0.27 -9.37 26.64
N ASP A 9 -0.46 -10.39 27.48
CA ASP A 9 -1.62 -11.30 27.34
C ASP A 9 -2.95 -10.54 27.38
N CYS A 10 -3.06 -9.50 28.22
CA CYS A 10 -4.21 -8.61 28.26
C CYS A 10 -4.39 -7.85 26.94
N GLU A 11 -3.34 -7.25 26.39
CA GLU A 11 -3.40 -6.60 25.07
C GLU A 11 -3.85 -7.57 23.96
N ARG A 12 -3.36 -8.83 23.97
CA ARG A 12 -3.77 -9.85 22.99
C ARG A 12 -5.25 -10.17 23.11
N MET A 13 -5.77 -10.33 24.32
CA MET A 13 -7.19 -10.59 24.57
C MET A 13 -8.08 -9.43 24.11
N VAL A 14 -7.68 -8.19 24.40
CA VAL A 14 -8.41 -6.98 23.98
C VAL A 14 -8.41 -6.85 22.46
N VAL A 15 -7.25 -6.93 21.83
CA VAL A 15 -7.10 -6.81 20.37
C VAL A 15 -7.85 -7.95 19.67
N GLY A 16 -7.77 -9.18 20.19
CA GLY A 16 -8.51 -10.33 19.67
C GLY A 16 -10.02 -10.11 19.69
N SER A 17 -10.56 -9.67 20.82
CA SER A 17 -11.99 -9.37 20.99
C SER A 17 -12.46 -8.27 20.04
N ARG A 18 -11.64 -7.22 19.85
CA ARG A 18 -11.96 -6.10 18.94
C ARG A 18 -11.88 -6.51 17.47
N ARG A 19 -10.92 -7.35 17.08
CA ARG A 19 -10.85 -7.95 15.73
C ARG A 19 -12.03 -8.87 15.43
N ALA A 20 -12.59 -9.52 16.46
CA ALA A 20 -13.82 -10.30 16.37
C ALA A 20 -15.11 -9.45 16.31
N GLY A 21 -15.01 -8.12 16.36
CA GLY A 21 -16.15 -7.20 16.26
C GLY A 21 -16.91 -6.95 17.57
N LEU A 22 -16.37 -7.37 18.72
CA LEU A 22 -17.00 -7.11 20.02
C LEU A 22 -16.87 -5.63 20.42
N SER A 23 -17.90 -5.08 21.05
CA SER A 23 -17.87 -3.72 21.59
C SER A 23 -16.94 -3.61 22.80
N ILE A 24 -16.49 -2.40 23.15
CA ILE A 24 -15.63 -2.16 24.32
C ILE A 24 -16.31 -2.65 25.60
N LEU A 25 -17.61 -2.36 25.75
CA LEU A 25 -18.45 -2.84 26.85
C LEU A 25 -18.45 -4.37 26.94
N LYS A 26 -18.84 -5.06 25.86
CA LYS A 26 -18.87 -6.53 25.82
C LYS A 26 -17.50 -7.15 26.09
N THR A 27 -16.43 -6.50 25.64
CA THR A 27 -15.06 -6.97 25.87
C THR A 27 -14.68 -6.82 27.34
N ALA A 28 -15.07 -5.73 27.99
CA ALA A 28 -14.81 -5.50 29.39
C ALA A 28 -15.58 -6.48 30.29
N ASP A 29 -16.85 -6.73 29.99
CA ASP A 29 -17.67 -7.72 30.68
C ASP A 29 -17.10 -9.13 30.52
N LEU A 30 -16.67 -9.49 29.31
CA LEU A 30 -16.09 -10.81 29.01
C LEU A 30 -14.74 -11.03 29.70
N LEU A 31 -13.88 -10.01 29.72
CA LEU A 31 -12.53 -10.12 30.26
C LEU A 31 -12.43 -9.76 31.75
N GLY A 32 -13.50 -9.23 32.34
CA GLY A 32 -13.53 -8.80 33.75
C GLY A 32 -12.67 -7.55 34.03
N PHE A 33 -12.31 -6.78 33.02
CA PHE A 33 -11.52 -5.54 33.19
C PHE A 33 -12.41 -4.30 33.20
N SER A 34 -11.92 -3.19 33.75
CA SER A 34 -12.63 -1.91 33.65
C SER A 34 -12.74 -1.42 32.20
N HIS A 35 -13.84 -0.74 31.87
CA HIS A 35 -14.04 -0.13 30.54
C HIS A 35 -12.90 0.84 30.19
N ILE A 36 -12.36 1.54 31.18
CA ILE A 36 -11.28 2.50 31.01
C ILE A 36 -9.98 1.79 30.62
N THR A 37 -9.68 0.66 31.26
CA THR A 37 -8.50 -0.16 30.94
C THR A 37 -8.57 -0.66 29.51
N ILE A 38 -9.70 -1.26 29.12
CA ILE A 38 -9.90 -1.75 27.75
C ILE A 38 -9.76 -0.63 26.72
N SER A 39 -10.35 0.53 27.00
CA SER A 39 -10.29 1.70 26.11
C SER A 39 -8.87 2.23 25.94
N LYS A 40 -8.08 2.31 27.03
CA LYS A 40 -6.68 2.74 26.99
C LYS A 40 -5.82 1.78 26.16
N VAL A 41 -5.92 0.48 26.46
CA VAL A 41 -5.19 -0.57 25.76
C VAL A 41 -5.51 -0.56 24.26
N TYR A 42 -6.79 -0.49 23.90
CA TYR A 42 -7.19 -0.47 22.50
C TYR A 42 -6.69 0.78 21.77
N ARG A 43 -6.74 1.96 22.42
CA ARG A 43 -6.25 3.21 21.83
C ARG A 43 -4.74 3.16 21.58
N GLU A 44 -3.96 2.78 22.58
CA GLU A 44 -2.50 2.68 22.46
C GLU A 44 -2.08 1.68 21.37
N TRP A 45 -2.78 0.55 21.28
CA TRP A 45 -2.54 -0.42 20.21
C TRP A 45 -2.90 0.14 18.83
N SER A 46 -4.05 0.80 18.68
CA SER A 46 -4.51 1.34 17.40
C SER A 46 -3.60 2.48 16.89
N GLU A 47 -3.11 3.33 17.78
CA GLU A 47 -2.13 4.38 17.44
C GLU A 47 -0.80 3.77 16.97
N LYS A 48 -0.29 2.74 17.66
CA LYS A 48 0.90 1.98 17.24
C LYS A 48 0.69 1.30 15.90
N GLU A 49 -0.49 0.70 15.68
CA GLU A 49 -0.83 0.04 14.41
C GLU A 49 -0.82 1.04 13.26
N LYS A 50 -1.43 2.22 13.42
CA LYS A 50 -1.42 3.29 12.41
C LYS A 50 0.00 3.72 12.04
N ILE A 51 0.84 3.99 13.04
CA ILE A 51 2.25 4.34 12.84
C ILE A 51 3.02 3.20 12.14
N SER A 52 2.70 1.95 12.47
CA SER A 52 3.34 0.78 11.85
C SER A 52 2.88 0.56 10.39
N SER A 53 1.60 0.79 10.09
CA SER A 53 1.03 0.69 8.74
C SER A 53 1.61 1.75 7.81
N GLU A 54 1.71 2.99 8.29
CA GLU A 54 2.38 4.07 7.54
C GLU A 54 3.86 3.72 7.28
N ARG A 55 4.53 3.10 8.25
CA ARG A 55 5.89 2.58 8.06
C ARG A 55 5.99 1.40 7.10
N GLN A 56 4.98 0.54 7.00
CA GLN A 56 4.98 -0.55 6.00
C GLN A 56 4.88 -0.01 4.58
N LEU A 57 4.18 1.11 4.38
CA LEU A 57 4.12 1.79 3.09
C LEU A 57 5.37 2.63 2.83
N CYS A 58 6.04 3.12 3.88
CA CYS A 58 7.29 3.85 3.74
C CYS A 58 8.40 2.91 3.24
N GLY A 59 8.90 3.16 2.03
CA GLY A 59 9.95 2.35 1.40
C GLY A 59 9.50 1.50 0.21
N ILE A 60 8.21 1.43 -0.11
CA ILE A 60 7.76 0.90 -1.41
C ILE A 60 8.20 1.90 -2.49
N LYS A 61 9.31 1.60 -3.16
CA LYS A 61 9.76 2.35 -4.33
C LYS A 61 8.90 1.94 -5.51
N CYS A 62 8.00 2.82 -5.95
CA CYS A 62 7.29 2.61 -7.19
C CYS A 62 8.29 2.59 -8.36
N LEU A 63 8.22 1.55 -9.21
CA LEU A 63 9.04 1.44 -10.42
C LEU A 63 8.79 2.60 -11.39
N VAL A 64 7.57 3.14 -11.34
CA VAL A 64 7.10 4.25 -12.17
C VAL A 64 6.65 5.39 -11.27
N ASP A 65 6.91 6.62 -11.70
CA ASP A 65 6.44 7.81 -11.00
C ASP A 65 4.90 7.91 -11.10
N ILE A 66 4.33 8.86 -10.35
CA ILE A 66 2.86 9.07 -10.32
C ILE A 66 2.32 9.34 -11.75
N ARG A 67 3.09 10.00 -12.62
CA ARG A 67 2.66 10.27 -14.01
C ARG A 67 2.67 8.99 -14.84
N GLY A 68 3.72 8.18 -14.71
CA GLY A 68 3.83 6.86 -15.33
C GLY A 68 2.70 5.94 -14.91
N GLN A 69 2.34 5.94 -13.61
CA GLN A 69 1.22 5.16 -13.09
C GLN A 69 -0.11 5.61 -13.69
N ARG A 70 -0.39 6.93 -13.72
CA ARG A 70 -1.60 7.48 -14.38
C ARG A 70 -1.66 7.13 -15.87
N ARG A 71 -0.51 7.06 -16.54
CA ARG A 71 -0.43 6.67 -17.96
C ARG A 71 -0.72 5.18 -18.15
N MET A 72 -0.16 4.32 -17.30
CA MET A 72 -0.48 2.89 -17.28
C MET A 72 -1.97 2.67 -17.05
N ASP A 73 -2.58 3.38 -16.09
CA ASP A 73 -4.02 3.28 -15.82
C ASP A 73 -4.88 3.61 -17.05
N ARG A 74 -4.48 4.63 -17.83
CA ARG A 74 -5.18 4.96 -19.09
C ARG A 74 -5.03 3.83 -20.12
N LEU A 75 -3.83 3.30 -20.31
CA LEU A 75 -3.59 2.21 -21.27
C LEU A 75 -4.43 0.96 -20.94
N VAL A 76 -4.50 0.60 -19.65
CA VAL A 76 -5.32 -0.53 -19.16
C VAL A 76 -6.81 -0.25 -19.35
N ARG A 77 -7.26 0.99 -19.14
CA ARG A 77 -8.66 1.38 -19.33
C ARG A 77 -9.09 1.38 -20.79
N ASP A 78 -8.21 1.85 -21.68
CA ASP A 78 -8.46 1.94 -23.12
C ASP A 78 -8.51 0.56 -23.78
N ASP A 79 -7.67 -0.38 -23.32
CA ASP A 79 -7.64 -1.74 -23.83
C ASP A 79 -7.63 -2.76 -22.68
N ARG A 80 -8.81 -3.00 -22.11
CA ARG A 80 -9.01 -3.93 -20.98
C ARG A 80 -8.67 -5.39 -21.32
N LYS A 81 -8.56 -5.75 -22.61
CA LYS A 81 -8.21 -7.10 -23.07
C LYS A 81 -6.73 -7.24 -23.43
N ALA A 82 -5.97 -6.14 -23.42
CA ALA A 82 -4.56 -6.17 -23.75
C ALA A 82 -3.77 -7.05 -22.78
N THR A 83 -2.87 -7.84 -23.33
CA THR A 83 -1.90 -8.62 -22.55
C THR A 83 -0.83 -7.67 -21.98
N VAL A 84 -0.23 -8.04 -20.84
CA VAL A 84 0.84 -7.25 -20.19
C VAL A 84 1.91 -6.82 -21.18
N THR A 85 2.37 -7.72 -22.06
CA THR A 85 3.36 -7.43 -23.10
C THR A 85 2.93 -6.29 -24.03
N GLN A 86 1.67 -6.27 -24.47
CA GLN A 86 1.13 -5.24 -25.35
C GLN A 86 1.07 -3.88 -24.63
N ILE A 87 0.66 -3.87 -23.36
CA ILE A 87 0.62 -2.66 -22.53
C ILE A 87 2.03 -2.11 -22.32
N THR A 88 3.00 -2.97 -22.00
CA THR A 88 4.41 -2.59 -21.82
C THR A 88 5.01 -2.01 -23.11
N THR A 89 4.76 -2.65 -24.26
CA THR A 89 5.21 -2.13 -25.56
C THR A 89 4.63 -0.75 -25.85
N ARG A 90 3.31 -0.56 -25.68
CA ARG A 90 2.65 0.74 -25.88
C ARG A 90 3.13 1.81 -24.89
N TYR A 91 3.43 1.42 -23.66
CA TYR A 91 3.99 2.32 -22.66
C TYR A 91 5.39 2.81 -23.06
N ASN A 92 6.23 1.94 -23.60
CA ASN A 92 7.60 2.30 -23.98
C ASN A 92 7.69 3.02 -25.34
N GLN A 93 6.73 2.83 -26.26
CA GLN A 93 6.73 3.43 -27.60
C GLN A 93 6.70 4.97 -27.63
N VAL A 94 6.12 5.63 -26.62
CA VAL A 94 6.07 7.11 -26.57
C VAL A 94 7.38 7.69 -25.99
N GLN A 95 8.35 6.84 -25.64
CA GLN A 95 9.61 7.25 -25.03
C GLN A 95 10.80 6.93 -25.94
N THR A 96 10.89 7.62 -27.10
CA THR A 96 12.12 7.69 -27.90
C THR A 96 12.38 9.13 -28.38
N PRO A 97 13.40 9.84 -27.84
CA PRO A 97 13.88 11.10 -28.39
C PRO A 97 14.78 10.97 -29.64
N TRP A 98 15.31 9.78 -29.93
CA TRP A 98 16.41 9.62 -30.91
C TRP A 98 15.98 9.30 -32.35
N THR A 99 14.69 9.09 -32.63
CA THR A 99 14.20 8.79 -33.99
C THR A 99 14.13 10.00 -34.93
N ARG A 100 14.57 11.20 -34.51
CA ARG A 100 14.56 12.41 -35.34
C ARG A 100 15.81 12.60 -36.24
N PHE A 101 16.89 11.84 -36.05
CA PHE A 101 18.19 12.11 -36.71
C PHE A 101 18.64 11.11 -37.78
N ARG A 102 17.82 10.11 -38.16
CA ARG A 102 18.22 9.08 -39.15
C ARG A 102 17.36 9.09 -40.41
N GLN A 103 17.27 10.24 -41.09
CA GLN A 103 16.58 10.35 -42.40
C GLN A 103 17.32 11.23 -43.42
N HIS A 104 18.55 11.70 -43.18
CA HIS A 104 19.20 12.70 -44.05
C HIS A 104 20.58 12.33 -44.62
N GLU A 105 20.95 11.04 -44.70
CA GLU A 105 22.25 10.61 -45.25
C GLU A 105 22.14 9.58 -46.39
N ASN A 106 21.03 9.57 -47.12
CA ASN A 106 20.84 8.62 -48.21
C ASN A 106 19.98 9.19 -49.34
N THR A 107 20.34 10.38 -49.83
CA THR A 107 19.98 10.86 -51.17
C THR A 107 20.98 11.92 -51.66
N THR A 108 22.20 11.52 -52.03
CA THR A 108 22.96 12.19 -53.11
C THR A 108 23.91 11.17 -53.74
N THR A 109 23.48 10.56 -54.85
CA THR A 109 24.34 10.06 -55.93
C THR A 109 23.91 10.80 -57.18
#